data_AF-A0A9N9H9U6-F1
#
_entry.id   AF-A0A9N9H9U6-F1
#
_cell.length_a   1.000
_cell.length_b   1.000
_cell.length_c   1.000
_cell.angle_alpha   90.00
_cell.angle_beta   90.00
_cell.angle_gamma   90.00
#
_symmetry.space_group_name_H-M   'P 1'
#
loop_
_entity.id
_entity.type
_entity.pdbx_description
1 polymer ?
#
loop_
_entity_poly.entity_id
_entity_poly.type
_entity_poly.pdbx_seq_one_letter_code
_entity_poly.pdbx_strand_id
1 'polypeptide(L)'
;VYHAKDPVNDGLKAGLTFAGIGFVVAALQNSLQTHGVGASGVLTKAGGSIAHFALIGGIFAVTRATTANIRKSDDWVNSAAAGCAAGLAAGIR
;
A
#
# COMPACT_ATOMS: atom_id res chain seq x y z
N VAL A 1 -21.34 8.45 15.28
CA VAL A 1 -21.07 7.28 16.15
C VAL A 1 -19.78 6.65 15.66
N TYR A 2 -18.80 6.46 16.55
CA TYR A 2 -17.52 5.87 16.20
C TYR A 2 -17.63 4.34 16.21
N HIS A 3 -17.12 3.68 15.17
CA HIS A 3 -17.05 2.22 15.08
C HIS A 3 -15.59 1.80 15.15
N ALA A 4 -15.30 0.85 16.03
CA ALA A 4 -13.96 0.26 16.13
C ALA A 4 -13.57 -0.35 14.78
N LYS A 5 -12.42 0.08 14.25
CA LYS A 5 -11.88 -0.43 12.99
C LYS A 5 -10.93 -1.58 13.29
N ASP A 6 -10.94 -2.60 12.43
CA ASP A 6 -9.97 -3.68 12.48
C ASP A 6 -8.75 -3.28 11.65
N PRO A 7 -7.62 -2.91 12.29
CA PRO A 7 -6.44 -2.44 11.58
C PRO A 7 -5.81 -3.51 10.68
N VAL A 8 -5.96 -4.79 11.02
CA VAL A 8 -5.38 -5.89 10.24
C VAL A 8 -6.21 -6.13 8.99
N ASN A 9 -7.52 -6.21 9.12
CA ASN A 9 -8.42 -6.41 7.98
C ASN A 9 -8.42 -5.22 7.03
N ASP A 10 -8.45 -3.99 7.56
CA ASP A 10 -8.38 -2.76 6.77
C ASP A 10 -7.00 -2.62 6.09
N GLY A 11 -5.94 -2.93 6.83
CA GLY A 11 -4.57 -3.01 6.33
C GLY A 11 -4.43 -3.98 5.16
N LEU A 12 -4.98 -5.18 5.30
CA LEU A 12 -4.91 -6.21 4.28
C LEU A 12 -5.70 -5.83 3.02
N LYS A 13 -6.93 -5.33 3.17
CA LYS A 13 -7.76 -4.87 2.04
C LYS A 13 -7.09 -3.73 1.27
N ALA A 14 -6.57 -2.74 1.98
CA ALA A 14 -5.86 -1.63 1.37
C ALA A 14 -4.57 -2.10 0.71
N GLY A 15 -3.77 -2.92 1.40
CA GLY A 15 -2.56 -3.51 0.86
C GLY A 15 -2.80 -4.30 -0.42
N LEU A 16 -3.84 -5.13 -0.48
CA LEU A 16 -4.24 -5.86 -1.69
C LEU A 16 -4.68 -4.93 -2.82
N THR A 17 -5.43 -3.88 -2.51
CA THR A 17 -5.87 -2.89 -3.51
C THR A 17 -4.65 -2.18 -4.13
N PHE A 18 -3.72 -1.74 -3.29
CA PHE A 18 -2.48 -1.11 -3.74
C PHE A 18 -1.53 -2.10 -4.43
N ALA A 19 -1.51 -3.37 -4.02
CA ALA A 19 -0.79 -4.43 -4.72
C ALA A 19 -1.33 -4.61 -6.15
N GLY A 20 -2.64 -4.56 -6.35
CA GLY A 20 -3.27 -4.59 -7.67
C GLY A 20 -2.84 -3.41 -8.54
N ILE A 21 -2.80 -2.20 -7.99
CA ILE A 21 -2.28 -1.02 -8.69
C ILE A 21 -0.80 -1.20 -9.04
N GLY A 22 0.00 -1.63 -8.06
CA GLY A 22 1.42 -1.92 -8.25
C GLY A 22 1.66 -2.99 -9.31
N PHE A 23 0.77 -3.98 -9.42
CA PHE A 23 0.82 -5.03 -10.44
C PHE A 23 0.57 -4.48 -11.84
N VAL A 24 -0.43 -3.60 -12.01
CA VAL A 24 -0.68 -2.94 -13.30
C VAL A 24 0.53 -2.09 -13.70
N VAL A 25 1.07 -1.29 -12.77
CA VAL A 25 2.25 -0.44 -13.02
C VAL A 25 3.49 -1.29 -13.32
N ALA A 26 3.67 -2.40 -12.62
CA ALA A 26 4.72 -3.39 -12.89
C ALA A 26 4.57 -4.03 -14.27
N ALA A 27 3.37 -4.45 -14.66
CA ALA A 27 3.08 -5.02 -15.96
C ALA A 27 3.32 -4.03 -17.10
N LEU A 28 2.93 -2.76 -16.92
CA LEU A 28 3.22 -1.69 -17.87
C LEU A 28 4.72 -1.46 -18.02
N GLN A 29 5.46 -1.35 -16.91
CA GLN A 29 6.92 -1.20 -16.96
C GLN A 29 7.60 -2.40 -17.60
N ASN A 30 7.15 -3.61 -17.33
CA ASN A 30 7.69 -4.83 -17.96
C ASN A 30 7.40 -4.86 -19.47
N SER A 31 6.24 -4.35 -19.90
CA SER A 31 5.86 -4.29 -21.32
C SER A 31 6.61 -3.21 -22.11
N LEU A 32 7.00 -2.12 -21.43
CA LEU A 32 7.78 -1.02 -22.03
C LEU A 32 9.29 -1.26 -21.99
N GLN A 33 9.77 -2.25 -21.22
CA GLN A 33 11.19 -2.59 -21.18
C GLN A 33 11.62 -3.32 -22.47
N THR A 34 12.61 -2.76 -23.15
CA THR A 34 13.17 -3.28 -24.41
C THR A 34 14.00 -4.56 -24.25
N HIS A 35 14.35 -4.93 -23.01
CA HIS A 35 15.05 -6.17 -22.69
C HIS A 35 14.03 -7.24 -22.29
N GLY A 36 13.75 -8.17 -23.20
CA GLY A 36 12.76 -9.23 -23.06
C GLY A 36 13.03 -10.21 -21.93
N VAL A 37 12.67 -9.83 -20.70
CA VAL A 37 12.31 -10.78 -19.65
C VAL A 37 10.81 -11.07 -19.84
N GLY A 38 10.47 -12.29 -20.24
CA GLY A 38 9.09 -12.73 -20.46
C GLY A 38 8.21 -12.62 -19.20
N ALA A 39 7.08 -13.33 -19.17
CA ALA A 39 6.10 -13.25 -18.06
C ALA A 39 6.70 -13.46 -16.65
N SER A 40 7.84 -14.15 -16.53
CA SER A 40 8.59 -14.32 -15.28
C SER A 40 9.20 -13.01 -14.71
N GLY A 41 9.42 -11.99 -15.55
CA GLY A 41 9.94 -10.67 -15.16
C GLY A 41 8.99 -9.86 -14.28
N VAL A 42 7.67 -10.02 -14.47
CA VAL A 42 6.65 -9.33 -13.67
C VAL A 42 6.67 -9.79 -12.22
N LEU A 43 6.92 -11.09 -11.97
CA LEU A 43 6.94 -11.65 -10.62
C LEU A 43 8.31 -11.53 -9.95
N THR A 44 9.41 -11.67 -10.68
CA THR A 44 10.77 -11.67 -10.09
C THR A 44 11.43 -10.29 -10.06
N LYS A 45 11.24 -9.47 -11.10
CA LYS A 45 11.84 -8.13 -11.19
C LYS A 45 10.86 -7.04 -10.75
N ALA A 46 9.59 -7.18 -11.11
CA ALA A 46 8.54 -6.23 -10.75
C ALA A 46 7.78 -6.62 -9.47
N GLY A 47 8.02 -7.82 -8.92
CA GLY A 47 7.51 -8.25 -7.61
C GLY A 47 7.92 -7.33 -6.47
N GLY A 48 9.12 -6.74 -6.53
CA GLY A 48 9.56 -5.72 -5.57
C GLY A 48 8.71 -4.45 -5.63
N SER A 49 8.28 -4.02 -6.82
CA SER A 49 7.40 -2.87 -6.98
C SER A 49 6.00 -3.14 -6.43
N ILE A 50 5.45 -4.33 -6.72
CA ILE A 50 4.14 -4.76 -6.22
C ILE A 50 4.12 -4.80 -4.70
N ALA A 51 5.13 -5.45 -4.11
CA ALA A 51 5.29 -5.51 -2.66
C ALA A 51 5.45 -4.11 -2.05
N HIS A 52 6.16 -3.20 -2.71
CA HIS A 52 6.33 -1.82 -2.26
C HIS A 52 5.01 -1.06 -2.20
N PHE A 53 4.21 -1.11 -3.27
CA PHE A 53 2.89 -0.48 -3.29
C PHE A 53 1.95 -1.10 -2.25
N ALA A 54 1.95 -2.43 -2.13
CA ALA A 54 1.18 -3.14 -1.13
C ALA A 54 1.54 -2.71 0.30
N LEU A 55 2.83 -2.56 0.59
CA LEU A 55 3.35 -2.15 1.88
C LEU A 55 2.96 -0.71 2.22
N ILE A 56 3.04 0.22 1.27
CA ILE A 56 2.60 1.62 1.44
C ILE A 56 1.09 1.66 1.76
N GLY A 57 0.26 0.96 0.97
CA GLY A 57 -1.18 0.91 1.16
C GLY A 57 -1.58 0.26 2.49
N GLY A 58 -0.88 -0.81 2.87
CA GLY A 58 -1.07 -1.50 4.15
C GLY A 58 -0.73 -0.62 5.35
N ILE A 59 0.45 0.02 5.34
CA ILE A 59 0.89 0.92 6.42
C ILE A 59 -0.06 2.11 6.56
N PHE A 60 -0.54 2.67 5.45
CA PHE A 60 -1.53 3.74 5.48
C PHE A 60 -2.81 3.31 6.22
N ALA A 61 -3.42 2.20 5.82
CA ALA A 61 -4.68 1.76 6.41
C ALA A 61 -4.54 1.28 7.85
N VAL A 62 -3.46 0.56 8.20
CA VAL A 62 -3.16 0.16 9.59
C VAL A 62 -2.99 1.39 10.48
N THR A 63 -2.20 2.37 10.02
CA THR A 63 -1.94 3.59 10.80
C THR A 63 -3.22 4.41 10.97
N ARG A 64 -4.05 4.51 9.92
CA ARG A 64 -5.33 5.21 9.97
C ARG A 64 -6.31 4.54 10.93
N ALA A 65 -6.46 3.21 10.87
CA ALA A 65 -7.32 2.46 11.77
C ALA A 65 -6.84 2.55 13.22
N THR A 66 -5.53 2.41 13.46
CA THR A 66 -4.94 2.51 14.81
C THR A 66 -5.14 3.90 15.41
N THR A 67 -4.87 4.97 14.65
CA THR A 67 -5.06 6.35 15.12
C THR A 67 -6.53 6.70 15.33
N ALA A 68 -7.42 6.18 14.48
CA ALA A 68 -8.87 6.30 14.68
C ALA A 68 -9.34 5.57 15.95
N ASN A 69 -8.80 4.38 16.24
CA ASN A 69 -9.11 3.60 17.44
C ASN A 69 -8.65 4.29 18.73
N ILE A 70 -7.46 4.90 18.73
CA ILE A 70 -6.95 5.64 19.89
C ILE A 70 -7.75 6.93 20.12
N ARG A 71 -8.06 7.68 19.06
CA ARG A 71 -8.74 8.98 19.16
C ARG A 71 -10.27 8.86 19.25
N LYS A 72 -10.83 7.68 19.00
CA LYS A 72 -12.29 7.43 18.86
C LYS A 72 -12.98 8.46 17.94
N SER A 73 -12.24 8.97 16.97
CA SER A 73 -12.68 10.03 16.06
C SER A 73 -12.17 9.70 14.67
N ASP A 74 -13.01 9.96 13.66
CA ASP A 74 -12.72 9.67 12.25
C ASP A 74 -12.48 10.99 11.49
N ASP A 75 -11.36 11.65 11.82
CA ASP A 75 -11.00 12.94 11.24
C ASP A 75 -9.91 12.84 10.17
N TRP A 76 -9.73 13.93 9.42
CA TRP A 76 -8.64 14.11 8.46
C TRP A 76 -7.24 13.97 9.11
N VAL A 77 -7.11 14.25 10.41
CA VAL A 77 -5.85 14.10 11.16
C VAL A 77 -5.33 12.66 11.15
N ASN A 78 -6.22 11.66 11.22
CA ASN A 78 -5.83 10.24 11.13
C ASN A 78 -5.25 9.92 9.76
N SER A 79 -5.79 10.55 8.72
CA SER A 79 -5.32 10.39 7.34
C SER A 79 -4.00 11.13 7.12
N ALA A 80 -3.78 12.27 7.77
CA ALA A 80 -2.49 12.97 7.74
C ALA A 80 -1.38 12.16 8.43
N ALA A 81 -1.65 11.59 9.61
CA ALA A 81 -0.71 10.71 10.31
C ALA A 81 -0.40 9.44 9.51
N ALA A 82 -1.43 8.81 8.94
CA ALA A 82 -1.27 7.68 8.05
C ALA A 82 -0.49 8.01 6.78
N GLY A 83 -0.71 9.20 6.19
CA GLY A 83 0.03 9.69 5.04
C GLY A 83 1.52 9.90 5.33
N CYS A 84 1.86 10.43 6.52
CA CYS A 84 3.25 10.56 6.95
C CYS A 84 3.93 9.19 7.09
N ALA A 85 3.27 8.23 7.75
CA ALA A 85 3.79 6.86 7.90
C ALA A 85 3.97 6.16 6.54
N ALA A 86 2.99 6.30 5.64
CA ALA A 86 3.05 5.75 4.29
C ALA A 86 4.13 6.43 3.44
N GLY A 87 4.37 7.73 3.61
CA GLY A 87 5.43 8.49 2.94
C GLY A 87 6.83 8.06 3.38
N LEU A 88 7.03 7.82 4.68
CA LEU A 88 8.27 7.21 5.19
C LEU A 88 8.48 5.82 4.59
N ALA A 89 7.43 4.98 4.57
CA ALA A 89 7.50 3.67 3.95
C ALA A 89 7.82 3.72 2.45
N ALA A 90 7.30 4.73 1.75
CA ALA A 90 7.59 4.94 0.34
C ALA A 90 9.05 5.31 0.08
N GLY A 91 9.70 6.05 0.99
CA GLY A 91 11.09 6.53 0.86
C GLY A 91 12.17 5.57 1.35
N ILE A 92 11.84 4.44 1.96
CA ILE A 92 12.81 3.44 2.44
C ILE A 92 13.47 2.64 1.31
N ARG A 93 12.92 2.67 0.08
CA ARG A 93 13.42 1.94 -1.09
C ARG A 93 13.72 2.88 -2.25
#